data_AF-A0A1H9DBL0-F1
#
_entry.id   AF-A0A1H9DBL0-F1
#
_cell.length_a   1.000
_cell.length_b   1.000
_cell.length_c   1.000
_cell.angle_alpha   90.00
_cell.angle_beta   90.00
_cell.angle_gamma   90.00
#
_symmetry.space_group_name_H-M   'P 1'
#
loop_
_entity.id
_entity.type
_entity.pdbx_description
1 polymer ?
#
loop_
_entity_poly.entity_id
_entity_poly.type
_entity_poly.pdbx_seq_one_letter_code
_entity_poly.pdbx_strand_id
1 'polypeptide(L)'
;MICKKCGNEYDDKYLFCSKCGLAANAPYNSNNNSNSNSDSGGKRKYFIGMNTAIIGAFLLIMSVFTPFKATGKVRVTLLDGSGTDGIIFLVLAALIITFIVLKIFIPSIAVSAVALIFMIIEVYGASEDFQSFSLFGEEFYTLPGTGFYCLILGCFVAFIGSVIALCCKIKSK
;
A
#
# COMPACT_ATOMS: atom_id res chain seq x y z
N MET A 1 -13.78 5.22 54.50
CA MET A 1 -13.95 4.44 53.25
C MET A 1 -12.78 4.61 52.27
N ILE A 2 -12.61 3.73 51.28
CA ILE A 2 -11.60 3.86 50.20
C ILE A 2 -12.23 4.45 48.94
N CYS A 3 -11.57 5.41 48.30
CA CYS A 3 -12.07 6.02 47.07
C CYS A 3 -11.97 5.05 45.89
N LYS A 4 -13.11 4.75 45.25
CA LYS A 4 -13.20 3.83 44.09
C LYS A 4 -12.43 4.31 42.84
N LYS A 5 -12.08 5.59 42.75
CA LYS A 5 -11.36 6.18 41.61
C LYS A 5 -9.84 6.26 41.79
N CYS A 6 -9.36 6.65 42.98
CA CYS A 6 -7.93 6.88 43.21
C CYS A 6 -7.31 6.04 44.34
N GLY A 7 -8.09 5.17 44.99
CA GLY A 7 -7.63 4.27 46.04
C GLY A 7 -7.26 4.95 47.37
N ASN A 8 -7.51 6.26 47.52
CA ASN A 8 -7.16 6.97 48.74
C ASN A 8 -8.18 6.67 49.86
N GLU A 9 -7.69 6.44 51.07
CA GLU A 9 -8.53 6.36 52.27
C GLU A 9 -9.01 7.76 52.67
N TYR A 10 -10.29 7.86 53.03
CA TYR A 10 -10.89 9.08 53.55
C TYR A 10 -11.94 8.76 54.61
N ASP A 11 -12.14 9.68 55.55
CA ASP A 11 -13.13 9.56 56.62
C ASP A 11 -14.55 9.79 56.07
N ASP A 12 -15.54 9.08 56.60
CA ASP A 12 -16.92 9.05 56.11
C ASP A 12 -17.65 10.39 56.33
N LYS A 13 -17.03 11.32 57.05
CA LYS A 13 -17.48 12.70 57.25
C LYS A 13 -17.30 13.58 56.00
N TYR A 14 -16.45 13.17 55.05
CA TYR A 14 -16.15 13.97 53.87
C TYR A 14 -17.05 13.59 52.70
N LEU A 15 -17.80 14.57 52.18
CA LEU A 15 -18.68 14.42 51.02
C LEU A 15 -17.91 14.16 49.72
N PHE A 16 -16.61 14.51 49.66
CA PHE A 16 -15.75 14.40 48.48
C PHE A 16 -14.35 13.89 48.84
N CYS A 17 -13.73 13.16 47.93
CA CYS A 17 -12.34 12.73 48.05
C CYS A 17 -11.39 13.92 47.83
N SER A 18 -10.56 14.24 48.83
CA SER A 18 -9.60 15.35 48.79
C SER A 18 -8.56 15.26 47.65
N LYS A 19 -8.29 14.06 47.14
CA LYS A 19 -7.26 13.84 46.11
C LYS A 19 -7.81 13.91 44.68
N CYS A 20 -9.05 13.48 44.45
CA CYS A 20 -9.61 13.37 43.10
C CYS A 20 -10.93 14.12 42.88
N GLY A 21 -11.46 14.77 43.93
CA GLY A 21 -12.69 15.55 43.90
C GLY A 21 -13.99 14.74 43.74
N LEU A 22 -13.91 13.40 43.66
CA LEU A 22 -15.10 12.56 43.46
C LEU A 22 -15.94 12.51 44.74
N ALA A 23 -17.26 12.65 44.62
CA ALA A 23 -18.15 12.49 45.77
C ALA A 23 -18.04 11.07 46.35
N ALA A 24 -18.09 10.96 47.68
CA ALA A 24 -17.87 9.73 48.44
C ALA A 24 -18.74 8.55 47.96
N ASN A 25 -19.95 8.85 47.50
CA ASN A 25 -20.95 7.88 47.07
C ASN A 25 -21.25 7.89 45.56
N ALA A 26 -20.43 8.57 44.74
CA ALA A 26 -20.69 8.59 43.30
C ALA A 26 -20.47 7.19 42.69
N PRO A 27 -21.40 6.70 41.83
CA PRO A 27 -21.15 5.50 41.05
C PRO A 27 -19.95 5.76 40.13
N TYR A 28 -18.81 5.16 40.45
CA TYR A 28 -17.66 5.18 39.57
C TYR A 28 -17.97 4.27 38.38
N ASN A 29 -18.41 4.87 37.28
CA ASN A 29 -18.50 4.17 36.01
C ASN A 29 -17.07 4.00 35.48
N SER A 30 -16.48 2.84 35.78
CA SER A 30 -15.23 2.36 35.18
C SER A 30 -15.44 1.97 33.71
N ASN A 31 -16.05 2.86 32.91
CA ASN A 31 -15.81 2.89 31.48
C ASN A 31 -14.43 3.51 31.24
N ASN A 32 -13.41 2.91 31.87
CA ASN A 32 -12.14 2.80 31.22
C ASN A 32 -12.43 1.99 29.97
N ASN A 33 -12.63 2.70 28.86
CA ASN A 33 -12.21 2.25 27.54
C ASN A 33 -10.73 1.89 27.67
N SER A 34 -10.46 0.75 28.31
CA SER A 34 -9.27 -0.04 28.08
C SER A 34 -9.32 -0.31 26.60
N ASN A 35 -8.61 0.55 25.89
CA ASN A 35 -8.41 0.62 24.47
C ASN A 35 -7.88 -0.74 24.03
N SER A 36 -8.76 -1.74 23.96
CA SER A 36 -8.58 -3.02 23.29
C SER A 36 -8.65 -2.78 21.77
N ASN A 37 -7.95 -1.74 21.33
CA ASN A 37 -7.73 -1.39 19.94
C ASN A 37 -6.55 -2.19 19.34
N SER A 38 -5.96 -3.11 20.10
CA SER A 38 -4.87 -3.98 19.65
C SER A 38 -5.34 -5.01 18.62
N ASP A 39 -6.55 -5.57 18.75
CA ASP A 39 -7.06 -6.58 17.80
C ASP A 39 -7.84 -5.97 16.60
N SER A 40 -8.61 -4.91 16.83
CA SER A 40 -9.34 -4.20 15.77
C SER A 40 -8.41 -3.38 14.86
N GLY A 41 -7.32 -2.83 15.41
CA GLY A 41 -6.31 -2.09 14.66
C GLY A 41 -5.44 -2.98 13.76
N GLY A 42 -5.08 -4.18 14.23
CA GLY A 42 -4.31 -5.15 13.45
C GLY A 42 -5.07 -5.67 12.23
N LYS A 43 -6.34 -6.06 12.43
CA LYS A 43 -7.25 -6.52 11.35
C LYS A 43 -7.51 -5.43 10.30
N ARG A 44 -7.69 -4.17 10.71
CA ARG A 44 -7.83 -3.03 9.78
C ARG A 44 -6.57 -2.78 8.96
N LYS A 45 -5.39 -2.78 9.59
CA LYS A 45 -4.10 -2.57 8.90
C LYS A 45 -3.79 -3.70 7.92
N TYR A 46 -4.13 -4.95 8.28
CA TYR A 46 -4.04 -6.10 7.39
C TYR A 46 -4.92 -5.93 6.14
N PHE A 47 -6.17 -5.50 6.32
CA PHE A 47 -7.10 -5.26 5.21
C PHE A 47 -6.63 -4.10 4.29
N ILE A 48 -6.08 -3.04 4.87
CA ILE A 48 -5.48 -1.92 4.13
C ILE A 48 -4.32 -2.43 3.27
N GLY A 49 -3.38 -3.18 3.84
CA GLY A 49 -2.24 -3.72 3.09
C GLY A 49 -2.66 -4.59 1.92
N MET A 50 -3.67 -5.45 2.14
CA MET A 50 -4.21 -6.33 1.10
C MET A 50 -4.85 -5.53 -0.05
N ASN A 51 -5.69 -4.55 0.26
CA ASN A 51 -6.32 -3.71 -0.76
C ASN A 51 -5.31 -2.84 -1.50
N THR A 52 -4.33 -2.27 -0.80
CA THR A 52 -3.25 -1.50 -1.44
C THR A 52 -2.48 -2.36 -2.43
N ALA A 53 -2.17 -3.62 -2.07
CA ALA A 53 -1.47 -4.53 -2.97
C ALA A 53 -2.31 -4.90 -4.22
N ILE A 54 -3.62 -5.09 -4.05
CA ILE A 54 -4.56 -5.33 -5.16
C ILE A 54 -4.63 -4.11 -6.09
N ILE A 55 -4.72 -2.90 -5.53
CA ILE A 55 -4.72 -1.64 -6.30
C ILE A 55 -3.41 -1.51 -7.10
N GLY A 56 -2.27 -1.83 -6.48
CA GLY A 56 -0.97 -1.83 -7.17
C GLY A 56 -0.93 -2.82 -8.33
N ALA A 57 -1.41 -4.05 -8.14
CA ALA A 57 -1.49 -5.05 -9.20
C ALA A 57 -2.46 -4.63 -10.33
N PHE A 58 -3.58 -3.99 -9.99
CA PHE A 58 -4.49 -3.44 -10.99
C PHE A 58 -3.83 -2.33 -11.83
N LEU A 59 -3.05 -1.44 -11.20
CA LEU A 59 -2.29 -0.42 -11.92
C LEU A 59 -1.23 -1.01 -12.85
N LEU A 60 -0.62 -2.14 -12.48
CA LEU A 60 0.28 -2.87 -13.38
C LEU A 60 -0.46 -3.40 -14.61
N ILE A 61 -1.65 -3.98 -14.44
CA ILE A 61 -2.48 -4.39 -15.58
C ILE A 61 -2.82 -3.20 -16.46
N MET A 62 -3.27 -2.09 -15.86
CA MET A 62 -3.60 -0.87 -16.62
C MET A 62 -2.39 -0.29 -17.36
N SER A 63 -1.19 -0.36 -16.76
CA SER A 63 0.04 0.15 -17.39
C SER A 63 0.32 -0.48 -18.75
N VAL A 64 -0.04 -1.75 -18.93
CA VAL A 64 0.17 -2.51 -20.18
C VAL A 64 -0.75 -2.03 -21.30
N PHE A 65 -2.00 -1.70 -20.98
CA PHE A 65 -2.99 -1.25 -21.97
C PHE A 65 -2.93 0.26 -22.25
N THR A 66 -2.34 1.04 -21.35
CA THR A 66 -2.18 2.47 -21.53
C THR A 66 -0.93 2.81 -22.35
N PRO A 67 -0.92 3.96 -23.06
CA PRO A 67 0.23 4.35 -23.87
C PRO A 67 1.46 4.55 -22.99
N PHE A 68 2.53 3.82 -23.28
CA PHE A 68 3.78 3.86 -22.54
C PHE A 68 4.69 4.97 -23.05
N LYS A 69 4.74 5.16 -24.37
CA LYS A 69 5.48 6.24 -25.05
C LYS A 69 4.58 6.90 -26.10
N ALA A 70 4.81 8.17 -26.37
CA ALA A 70 4.12 8.92 -27.43
C ALA A 70 5.13 9.67 -28.31
N THR A 71 5.05 9.45 -29.62
CA THR A 71 5.88 10.10 -30.64
C THR A 71 4.95 10.92 -31.53
N GLY A 72 4.79 12.20 -31.19
CA GLY A 72 3.74 13.11 -31.69
C GLY A 72 2.34 12.51 -31.69
N LYS A 73 1.77 12.14 -32.83
CA LYS A 73 0.40 11.58 -32.91
C LYS A 73 0.33 10.07 -32.66
N VAL A 74 1.45 9.36 -32.72
CA VAL A 74 1.49 7.91 -32.52
C VAL A 74 1.70 7.62 -31.03
N ARG A 75 0.85 6.74 -30.48
CA ARG A 75 0.96 6.27 -29.10
C ARG A 75 1.24 4.78 -29.13
N VAL A 76 2.25 4.34 -28.40
CA VAL A 76 2.69 2.94 -28.37
C VAL A 76 2.46 2.42 -26.96
N THR A 77 1.75 1.31 -26.84
CA THR A 77 1.56 0.61 -25.56
C THR A 77 2.74 -0.31 -25.25
N LEU A 78 2.84 -0.76 -24.01
CA LEU A 78 3.83 -1.79 -23.61
C LEU A 78 3.62 -3.12 -24.34
N LEU A 79 2.41 -3.34 -24.88
CA LEU A 79 2.06 -4.52 -25.65
C LEU A 79 2.44 -4.42 -27.13
N ASP A 80 2.48 -3.22 -27.70
CA ASP A 80 2.72 -3.00 -29.14
C ASP A 80 4.21 -2.93 -29.52
N GLY A 81 5.10 -2.64 -28.57
CA GLY A 81 6.54 -2.50 -28.85
C GLY A 81 7.22 -3.82 -29.19
N SER A 82 7.41 -4.68 -28.17
CA SER A 82 8.03 -6.00 -28.30
C SER A 82 7.06 -7.15 -28.01
N GLY A 83 5.82 -6.84 -27.57
CA GLY A 83 4.81 -7.77 -27.06
C GLY A 83 5.19 -8.46 -25.75
N THR A 84 6.45 -8.85 -25.62
CA THR A 84 6.99 -9.67 -24.54
C THR A 84 7.09 -8.87 -23.24
N ASP A 85 7.49 -7.60 -23.32
CA ASP A 85 7.75 -6.79 -22.13
C ASP A 85 6.45 -6.48 -21.38
N GLY A 86 5.37 -6.15 -22.10
CA GLY A 86 4.04 -5.96 -21.51
C GLY A 86 3.43 -7.24 -20.91
N ILE A 87 3.67 -8.40 -21.52
CA ILE A 87 3.15 -9.70 -21.02
C ILE A 87 3.79 -10.07 -19.68
N ILE A 88 5.08 -9.78 -19.48
CA ILE A 88 5.77 -10.06 -18.21
C ILE A 88 5.07 -9.33 -17.06
N PHE A 89 4.71 -8.06 -17.22
CA PHE A 89 3.98 -7.31 -16.18
C PHE A 89 2.56 -7.84 -15.95
N LEU A 90 1.86 -8.33 -16.98
CA LEU A 90 0.57 -9.00 -16.83
C LEU A 90 0.69 -10.29 -16.00
N VAL A 91 1.69 -11.12 -16.29
CA VAL A 91 1.93 -12.37 -15.55
C VAL A 91 2.30 -12.07 -14.11
N LEU A 92 3.19 -11.10 -13.87
CA LEU A 92 3.58 -10.69 -12.52
C LEU A 92 2.39 -10.13 -11.74
N ALA A 93 1.54 -9.30 -12.35
CA ALA A 93 0.33 -8.78 -11.71
C ALA A 93 -0.66 -9.90 -11.36
N ALA A 94 -0.87 -10.87 -12.26
CA ALA A 94 -1.72 -12.03 -12.01
C ALA A 94 -1.20 -12.90 -10.85
N LEU A 95 0.12 -13.12 -10.78
CA LEU A 95 0.75 -13.84 -9.67
C LEU A 95 0.59 -13.10 -8.33
N ILE A 96 0.78 -11.79 -8.32
CA ILE A 96 0.56 -10.96 -7.12
C ILE A 96 -0.88 -11.10 -6.62
N ILE A 97 -1.87 -10.93 -7.51
CA ILE A 97 -3.29 -11.08 -7.16
C ILE A 97 -3.57 -12.49 -6.62
N THR A 98 -3.07 -13.52 -7.30
CA THR A 98 -3.25 -14.93 -6.91
C THR A 98 -2.69 -15.18 -5.50
N PHE A 99 -1.46 -14.75 -5.22
CA PHE A 99 -0.84 -14.94 -3.90
C PHE A 99 -1.55 -14.16 -2.79
N ILE A 100 -2.03 -12.96 -3.08
CA ILE A 100 -2.83 -12.16 -2.14
C ILE A 100 -4.15 -12.87 -1.81
N VAL A 101 -4.88 -13.34 -2.83
CA VAL A 101 -6.16 -14.05 -2.66
C VAL A 101 -5.97 -15.37 -1.89
N LEU A 102 -4.88 -16.10 -2.16
CA LEU A 102 -4.49 -17.31 -1.42
C LEU A 102 -3.93 -17.01 -0.02
N LYS A 103 -3.79 -15.74 0.38
CA LYS A 103 -3.25 -15.29 1.67
C LYS A 103 -1.81 -15.74 1.95
N ILE A 104 -1.02 -15.94 0.89
CA ILE A 104 0.40 -16.34 0.94
C ILE A 104 1.27 -15.10 0.66
N PHE A 105 1.70 -14.41 1.71
CA PHE A 105 2.32 -13.07 1.59
C PHE A 105 3.82 -13.07 1.29
N ILE A 106 4.54 -14.11 1.72
CA ILE A 106 5.98 -14.26 1.44
C ILE A 106 6.27 -14.28 -0.07
N PRO A 107 5.60 -15.12 -0.89
CA PRO A 107 5.80 -15.09 -2.34
C PRO A 107 5.27 -13.82 -3.00
N SER A 108 4.21 -13.19 -2.47
CA SER A 108 3.71 -11.90 -2.97
C SER A 108 4.78 -10.80 -2.90
N ILE A 109 5.57 -10.77 -1.83
CA ILE A 109 6.71 -9.85 -1.70
C ILE A 109 7.80 -10.19 -2.71
N ALA A 110 8.13 -11.47 -2.87
CA ALA A 110 9.16 -11.89 -3.82
C ALA A 110 8.78 -11.49 -5.27
N VAL A 111 7.53 -11.75 -5.67
CA VAL A 111 7.05 -11.38 -7.02
C VAL A 111 6.97 -9.87 -7.21
N SER A 112 6.51 -9.11 -6.21
CA SER A 112 6.51 -7.64 -6.31
C SER A 112 7.92 -7.03 -6.32
N ALA A 113 8.89 -7.65 -5.67
CA ALA A 113 10.31 -7.27 -5.79
C ALA A 113 10.86 -7.55 -7.21
N VAL A 114 10.51 -8.70 -7.80
CA VAL A 114 10.86 -9.00 -9.20
C VAL A 114 10.22 -7.98 -10.16
N ALA A 115 8.97 -7.59 -9.93
CA ALA A 115 8.30 -6.56 -10.73
C ALA A 115 9.00 -5.19 -10.63
N LEU A 116 9.54 -4.83 -9.46
CA LEU A 116 10.36 -3.61 -9.31
C LEU A 116 11.64 -3.67 -10.14
N ILE A 117 12.30 -4.83 -10.21
CA ILE A 117 13.52 -5.01 -11.01
C ILE A 117 13.22 -4.84 -12.49
N PHE A 118 12.19 -5.52 -13.01
CA PHE A 118 11.78 -5.36 -14.41
C PHE A 118 11.34 -3.93 -14.73
N MET A 119 10.66 -3.27 -13.78
CA MET A 119 10.30 -1.86 -13.95
C MET A 119 11.53 -0.96 -14.11
N ILE A 120 12.60 -1.18 -13.33
CA ILE A 120 13.83 -0.40 -13.48
C ILE A 120 14.46 -0.63 -14.87
N ILE A 121 14.50 -1.88 -15.33
CA ILE A 121 15.02 -2.22 -16.66
C ILE A 121 14.25 -1.48 -17.75
N GLU A 122 12.91 -1.50 -17.68
CA GLU A 122 12.10 -0.80 -18.69
C GLU A 122 12.17 0.72 -18.61
N VAL A 123 12.26 1.28 -17.40
CA VAL A 123 12.44 2.72 -17.24
C VAL A 123 13.78 3.16 -17.81
N TYR A 124 14.83 2.36 -17.62
CA TYR A 124 16.15 2.65 -18.18
C TYR A 124 16.15 2.57 -19.71
N GLY A 125 15.61 1.49 -20.29
CA GLY A 125 15.48 1.36 -21.74
C GLY A 125 14.60 2.47 -22.35
N ALA A 126 13.52 2.87 -21.66
CA ALA A 126 12.71 4.00 -22.09
C ALA A 126 13.45 5.34 -22.03
N SER A 127 14.34 5.52 -21.06
CA SER A 127 15.09 6.77 -20.90
C SER A 127 16.05 7.03 -22.06
N GLU A 128 16.60 5.99 -22.67
CA GLU A 128 17.45 6.10 -23.86
C GLU A 128 16.62 6.51 -25.09
N ASP A 129 15.44 5.92 -25.26
CA ASP A 129 14.53 6.27 -26.35
C ASP A 129 13.99 7.70 -26.25
N PHE A 130 13.87 8.25 -25.04
CA PHE A 130 13.40 9.63 -24.84
C PHE A 130 14.42 10.69 -25.27
N GLN A 131 15.70 10.34 -25.46
CA GLN A 131 16.76 11.32 -25.68
C GLN A 131 17.11 11.59 -27.15
N SER A 132 16.67 10.77 -28.11
CA SER A 132 17.00 11.04 -29.52
C SER A 132 16.22 10.19 -30.52
N PHE A 133 15.36 10.84 -31.33
CA PHE A 133 14.96 10.32 -32.63
C PHE A 133 14.92 11.46 -33.67
N SER A 134 16.03 11.64 -34.39
CA SER A 134 16.16 12.57 -35.51
C SER A 134 16.17 11.79 -36.83
N LEU A 135 14.99 11.38 -37.28
CA LEU A 135 14.82 10.84 -38.64
C LEU A 135 14.08 11.88 -39.47
N PHE A 136 14.78 12.40 -40.49
CA PHE A 136 14.27 13.32 -41.51
C PHE A 136 14.07 14.81 -41.11
N GLY A 137 14.81 15.33 -40.13
CA GLY A 137 14.92 16.79 -39.94
C GLY A 137 13.70 17.48 -39.31
N GLU A 138 12.67 16.73 -38.88
CA GLU A 138 11.66 17.22 -37.96
C GLU A 138 11.92 16.68 -36.55
N GLU A 139 12.03 17.56 -35.55
CA GLU A 139 12.18 17.17 -34.15
C GLU A 139 10.86 16.57 -33.63
N PHE A 140 10.76 15.25 -33.61
CA PHE A 140 9.67 14.57 -32.93
C PHE A 140 10.10 14.19 -31.51
N TYR A 141 9.61 14.94 -30.53
CA TYR A 141 9.82 14.64 -29.12
C TYR A 141 9.03 13.39 -28.72
N THR A 142 9.76 12.36 -28.29
CA THR A 142 9.22 11.18 -27.60
C THR A 142 8.91 11.54 -26.16
N LEU A 143 7.62 11.58 -25.81
CA LEU A 143 7.15 11.93 -24.47
C LEU A 143 6.77 10.67 -23.68
N PRO A 144 7.02 10.64 -22.36
CA PRO A 144 6.53 9.57 -21.50
C PRO A 144 4.99 9.57 -21.49
N GLY A 145 4.40 8.40 -21.74
CA GLY A 145 2.95 8.22 -21.74
C GLY A 145 2.39 7.98 -20.34
N THR A 146 1.07 7.93 -20.21
CA THR A 146 0.40 7.65 -18.93
C THR A 146 0.76 6.27 -18.38
N GLY A 147 0.99 5.30 -19.25
CA GLY A 147 1.39 3.94 -18.87
C GLY A 147 2.75 3.86 -18.20
N PHE A 148 3.67 4.76 -18.55
CA PHE A 148 4.96 4.87 -17.88
C PHE A 148 4.80 5.20 -16.39
N TYR A 149 3.93 6.15 -16.06
CA TYR A 149 3.65 6.51 -14.66
C TYR A 149 2.84 5.43 -13.93
N CYS A 150 1.88 4.79 -14.61
CA CYS A 150 1.12 3.68 -14.05
C CYS A 150 2.02 2.48 -13.70
N LEU A 151 3.04 2.19 -14.51
CA LEU A 151 4.00 1.11 -14.27
C LEU A 151 4.79 1.36 -12.97
N ILE A 152 5.39 2.56 -12.86
CA ILE A 152 6.19 2.95 -11.69
C ILE A 152 5.31 2.91 -10.43
N LEU A 153 4.17 3.60 -10.47
CA LEU A 153 3.28 3.70 -9.32
C LEU A 153 2.68 2.33 -8.94
N GLY A 154 2.33 1.51 -9.92
CA GLY A 154 1.84 0.15 -9.72
C GLY A 154 2.84 -0.75 -9.01
N CYS A 155 4.11 -0.77 -9.44
CA CYS A 155 5.15 -1.58 -8.80
C CYS A 155 5.40 -1.16 -7.34
N PHE A 156 5.52 0.15 -7.08
CA PHE A 156 5.74 0.65 -5.71
C PHE A 156 4.55 0.36 -4.79
N VAL A 157 3.33 0.62 -5.26
CA VAL A 157 2.10 0.39 -4.48
C VAL A 157 1.90 -1.10 -4.21
N ALA A 158 2.15 -1.98 -5.19
CA ALA A 158 2.07 -3.43 -5.02
C ALA A 158 3.07 -3.95 -4.00
N PHE A 159 4.32 -3.45 -4.05
CA PHE A 159 5.37 -3.84 -3.11
C PHE A 159 5.07 -3.36 -1.68
N ILE A 160 4.75 -2.07 -1.51
CA ILE A 160 4.43 -1.49 -0.19
C ILE A 160 3.20 -2.18 0.41
N GLY A 161 2.15 -2.40 -0.38
CA GLY A 161 0.96 -3.12 0.07
C GLY A 161 1.28 -4.54 0.56
N SER A 162 2.11 -5.27 -0.19
CA SER A 162 2.55 -6.62 0.18
C SER A 162 3.38 -6.64 1.48
N VAL A 163 4.28 -5.66 1.66
CA VAL A 163 5.08 -5.50 2.90
C VAL A 163 4.19 -5.20 4.10
N ILE A 164 3.26 -4.24 3.98
CA ILE A 164 2.34 -3.89 5.07
C ILE A 164 1.49 -5.09 5.47
N ALA A 165 0.97 -5.85 4.50
CA ALA A 165 0.17 -7.04 4.76
C ALA A 165 0.98 -8.13 5.50
N LEU A 166 2.25 -8.35 5.12
CA LEU A 166 3.13 -9.30 5.81
C LEU A 166 3.46 -8.84 7.24
N CYS A 167 3.89 -7.59 7.42
CA CYS A 167 4.22 -7.04 8.73
C CYS A 167 3.04 -7.15 9.71
N CYS A 168 1.81 -6.92 9.23
CA CYS A 168 0.62 -7.08 10.05
C CYS A 168 0.30 -8.55 10.35
N LYS A 169 0.52 -9.46 9.40
CA LYS A 169 0.33 -10.92 9.63
C LYS A 169 1.30 -11.47 10.67
N ILE A 170 2.56 -11.04 10.66
CA ILE A 170 3.57 -11.47 11.64
C ILE A 170 3.21 -10.98 13.05
N LYS A 171 2.76 -9.73 13.19
CA LYS A 171 2.37 -9.17 14.51
C LYS A 171 1.07 -9.75 15.07
N SER A 172 0.25 -10.37 14.23
CA SER A 172 -1.01 -11.00 14.64
C SER A 172 -0.86 -12.47 15.04
N LYS A 173 0.33 -13.04 14.88
CA LYS A 173 0.63 -14.45 15.17
C LYS A 173 1.38 -14.56 16.49
#